data_AF-A0A2U3QJI0-F1
#
_entry.id   AF-A0A2U3QJI0-F1
#
_cell.length_a   1.000
_cell.length_b   1.000
_cell.length_c   1.000
_cell.angle_alpha   90.00
_cell.angle_beta   90.00
_cell.angle_gamma   90.00
#
_symmetry.space_group_name_H-M   'P 1'
#
loop_
_entity.id
_entity.type
_entity.pdbx_description
1 polymer ?
#
loop_
_entity_poly.entity_id
_entity_poly.type
_entity_poly.pdbx_seq_one_letter_code
_entity_poly.pdbx_strand_id
1 'polypeptide(L)' 'MKSIVTFALNTGCRKGEILNLRRHNVDLKHGFILLDKTKNGDRREIPINDTVRGILQGLTRRLDDDCLCLF' A
#
# COMPACT_ATOMS: atom_id res chain seq x y z
N MET A 1 -12.61 3.78 6.28
CA MET A 1 -13.12 3.86 4.88
C MET A 1 -12.51 4.93 3.96
N LYS A 2 -12.28 6.20 4.33
CA LYS A 2 -11.69 7.19 3.39
C LYS A 2 -10.27 6.82 2.89
N SER A 3 -9.45 6.26 3.77
CA SER A 3 -8.04 5.93 3.53
C SER A 3 -7.83 4.96 2.37
N ILE A 4 -8.68 3.94 2.23
CA ILE A 4 -8.55 2.92 1.17
C ILE A 4 -8.90 3.47 -0.21
N VAL A 5 -9.89 4.36 -0.27
CA VAL A 5 -10.32 4.99 -1.52
C VAL A 5 -9.26 5.99 -1.97
N THR A 6 -8.74 6.82 -1.07
CA THR A 6 -7.64 7.74 -1.37
C THR A 6 -6.37 7.00 -1.78
N PHE A 7 -6.05 5.89 -1.11
CA PHE A 7 -4.93 5.03 -1.50
C PHE A 7 -5.12 4.44 -2.90
N ALA A 8 -6.30 3.87 -3.19
CA ALA A 8 -6.62 3.33 -4.52
C ALA A 8 -6.58 4.40 -5.61
N LEU A 9 -7.05 5.61 -5.33
CA LEU A 9 -7.02 6.74 -6.26
C LEU A 9 -5.59 7.19 -6.58
N ASN A 10 -4.71 7.23 -5.58
CA ASN A 10 -3.33 7.69 -5.79
C ASN A 10 -2.42 6.60 -6.37
N THR A 11 -2.67 5.33 -6.06
CA THR A 11 -1.79 4.21 -6.45
C THR A 11 -2.34 3.40 -7.62
N GLY A 12 -3.62 3.52 -7.96
CA GLY A 12 -4.25 2.70 -8.99
C GLY A 12 -4.31 1.21 -8.64
N CYS A 13 -4.15 0.84 -7.36
CA CYS A 13 -4.26 -0.55 -6.92
C CYS A 13 -5.70 -1.06 -7.04
N ARG A 14 -5.87 -2.29 -7.49
CA ARG A 14 -7.17 -2.98 -7.42
C ARG A 14 -7.48 -3.34 -5.97
N LYS A 15 -8.77 -3.41 -5.62
CA LYS A 15 -9.23 -3.81 -4.27
C LYS A 15 -8.54 -5.08 -3.77
N GLY A 16 -8.40 -6.11 -4.63
CA GLY A 16 -7.72 -7.35 -4.26
C GLY A 16 -6.22 -7.20 -3.99
N GLU A 17 -5.55 -6.26 -4.65
CA GLU A 17 -4.13 -5.96 -4.41
C GLU A 17 -3.95 -5.18 -3.12
N ILE A 18 -4.85 -4.23 -2.83
CA ILE A 18 -4.84 -3.46 -1.58
C ILE A 18 -5.08 -4.38 -0.37
N LEU A 19 -6.01 -5.32 -0.49
CA LEU A 19 -6.32 -6.28 0.59
C LEU A 19 -5.20 -7.30 0.84
N ASN A 20 -4.37 -7.58 -0.15
CA ASN A 20 -3.22 -8.47 -0.03
C ASN A 20 -1.89 -7.72 0.13
N LEU A 21 -1.93 -6.38 0.22
CA LEU A 21 -0.74 -5.56 0.35
C LEU A 21 -0.14 -5.75 1.74
N ARG A 22 1.13 -6.15 1.81
CA ARG A 22 1.86 -6.34 3.07
C ARG A 22 2.81 -5.20 3.35
N ARG A 23 3.18 -4.99 4.63
CA ARG A 23 4.18 -3.98 5.01
C ARG A 23 5.52 -4.20 4.31
N HIS A 24 5.92 -5.46 4.08
CA HIS A 24 7.15 -5.77 3.35
C HIS A 24 7.12 -5.32 1.87
N ASN A 25 5.94 -5.11 1.30
CA ASN A 25 5.78 -4.59 -0.06
C ASN A 25 5.84 -3.07 -0.10
N VAL A 26 5.80 -2.39 1.04
CA VAL A 26 5.75 -0.92 1.12
C VAL A 26 7.12 -0.42 1.58
N ASP A 27 7.88 0.13 0.65
CA ASP A 27 9.15 0.76 0.94
C ASP A 27 8.96 2.27 1.17
N LEU A 28 8.72 2.66 2.42
CA LEU A 28 8.61 4.06 2.81
C LEU A 28 9.95 4.79 2.79
N LYS A 29 11.07 4.07 2.81
CA LYS A 29 12.42 4.64 2.81
C LYS A 29 12.76 5.15 1.42
N HIS A 30 12.49 4.35 0.41
CA HIS A 30 12.72 4.73 -0.98
C HIS A 30 11.48 5.32 -1.68
N GLY A 31 10.30 5.20 -1.06
CA GLY A 31 9.08 5.85 -1.54
C GLY A 31 8.36 5.09 -2.65
N PHE A 32 8.35 3.76 -2.60
CA PHE A 32 7.64 2.94 -3.58
C PHE A 32 6.92 1.75 -2.94
N ILE A 33 5.87 1.29 -3.61
CA ILE A 33 5.12 0.08 -3.26
C ILE A 33 5.42 -0.96 -4.32
N LEU A 34 5.94 -2.11 -3.90
CA LEU A 34 6.22 -3.25 -4.75
C LEU A 34 5.01 -4.18 -4.76
N LEU A 35 4.25 -4.22 -5.86
CA LEU A 35 3.20 -5.22 -6.04
C LEU A 35 3.76 -6.42 -6.79
N ASP A 36 3.93 -7.54 -6.07
CA ASP A 36 4.18 -8.84 -6.66
C ASP A 36 2.86 -9.40 -7.23
N LYS A 37 2.61 -9.24 -8.54
CA LYS A 37 1.49 -9.95 -9.19
C LYS A 37 1.82 -11.45 -9.28
N THR A 38 1.07 -12.28 -8.55
CA THR A 38 1.04 -13.72 -8.80
C THR A 38 0.01 -14.09 -9.88
N LYS A 39 0.30 -15.21 -10.56
CA LYS A 39 -0.40 -15.91 -11.64
C LYS A 39 -0.23 -15.41 -13.09
N ASN A 40 0.15 -14.15 -13.36
CA ASN A 40 0.42 -13.72 -14.75
C ASN A 40 1.55 -12.69 -14.95
N GLY A 41 2.40 -12.45 -13.93
CA GLY A 41 3.82 -12.14 -14.20
C GLY A 41 4.33 -10.70 -14.13
N ASP A 42 3.54 -9.65 -13.87
CA ASP A 42 4.14 -8.29 -13.81
C ASP A 42 4.32 -7.79 -12.39
N ARG A 43 5.56 -7.82 -11.90
CA ARG A 43 5.99 -6.97 -10.79
C ARG A 43 5.87 -5.51 -11.23
N ARG A 44 5.19 -4.71 -10.43
CA ARG A 44 5.14 -3.25 -10.67
C ARG A 44 5.49 -2.49 -9.42
N GLU A 45 6.27 -1.45 -9.61
CA GLU A 45 6.62 -0.47 -8.58
C GLU A 45 5.68 0.72 -8.73
N ILE A 46 5.03 1.10 -7.64
CA ILE A 46 4.11 2.24 -7.61
C ILE A 46 4.73 3.32 -6.74
N PRO A 47 4.99 4.53 -7.28
CA PRO A 47 5.55 5.61 -6.47
C PRO A 47 4.57 6.02 -5.37
N ILE A 48 5.09 6.22 -4.17
CA ILE A 48 4.34 6.71 -3.01
C ILE A 48 4.36 8.23 -3.04
N ASN A 49 3.18 8.83 -3.24
CA ASN A 49 3.00 10.26 -3.07
C ASN A 49 2.86 10.64 -1.58
N ASP A 50 3.06 11.90 -1.23
CA ASP A 50 3.04 12.38 0.17
C ASP A 50 1.72 12.09 0.88
N THR A 51 0.60 12.15 0.16
CA THR A 51 -0.72 11.76 0.67
C THR A 51 -0.77 10.29 1.09
N VAL A 52 -0.21 9.40 0.26
CA VAL A 52 -0.18 7.95 0.52
C VAL A 52 0.79 7.65 1.66
N ARG A 53 1.95 8.32 1.70
CA ARG A 53 2.90 8.26 2.80
C ARG A 53 2.25 8.61 4.13
N GLY A 54 1.49 9.70 4.19
CA GLY A 54 0.76 10.11 5.40
C GLY A 54 -0.28 9.10 5.85
N ILE A 55 -1.01 8.49 4.91
CA ILE A 55 -1.98 7.42 5.20
C ILE A 55 -1.26 6.19 5.77
N LEU A 56 -0.18 5.74 5.13
CA LEU A 56 0.58 4.55 5.55
C LEU A 56 1.27 4.75 6.91
N GLN A 57 1.83 5.93 7.16
CA GLN A 57 2.43 6.29 8.46
C GLN A 57 1.37 6.36 9.56
N GLY A 58 0.19 6.93 9.26
CA GLY A 58 -0.93 6.99 10.20
C GLY A 58 -1.49 5.61 10.57
N LEU A 59 -1.48 4.67 9.62
CA LEU A 59 -1.88 3.27 9.85
C LEU A 59 -0.83 2.49 10.64
N THR A 60 0.45 2.67 10.29
CA THR A 60 1.60 2.02 10.94
C THR A 60 1.70 2.37 12.42
N ARG A 61 1.35 3.62 12.79
CA ARG A 61 1.41 4.08 14.19
C ARG A 61 0.30 3.50 15.08
N ARG A 62 -0.74 2.88 14.50
CA ARG A 62 -1.88 2.32 15.24
C ARG A 62 -1.82 0.80 15.43
N LEU A 63 -0.96 0.10 14.69
CA LEU A 63 -0.90 -1.35 14.65
C LEU A 63 0.56 -1.78 14.73
N ASP A 64 0.96 -2.22 15.92
CA ASP A 64 2.29 -2.76 16.24
C ASP A 64 2.59 -4.12 15.56
N ASP A 65 1.64 -4.67 14.79
CA ASP A 65 1.77 -5.97 14.11
C ASP A 65 1.73 -5.82 12.58
N ASP A 66 2.47 -6.67 11.89
CA ASP A 66 2.80 -6.82 10.46
C ASP A 66 1.70 -6.60 9.38
N CYS A 67 0.49 -6.22 9.74
CA CYS A 67 -0.66 -6.10 8.85
C CYS A 67 -1.07 -4.64 8.60
N LEU A 68 -1.00 -4.20 7.34
CA LEU A 68 -1.58 -2.94 6.89
C LEU A 68 -3.11 -3.08 6.81
N CYS A 69 -3.78 -3.02 7.96
CA CYS A 69 -5.24 -3.01 8.00
C CYS A 69 -5.77 -1.63 7.57
N LEU A 70 -6.07 -1.48 6.29
CA LEU A 70 -6.83 -0.37 5.71
C LEU A 70 -8.33 -0.53 5.98
N PHE A 71 -8.75 -0.50 7.25
CA PHE A 71 -10.19 -0.55 7.64
C PHE A 71 -10.59 0.73 8.38
#